data_AF-A0A965CA07-F1
#
_entry.id   AF-A0A965CA07-F1
#
_cell.length_a   1.000
_cell.length_b   1.000
_cell.length_c   1.000
_cell.angle_alpha   90.00
_cell.angle_beta   90.00
_cell.angle_gamma   90.00
#
_symmetry.space_group_name_H-M   'P 1'
#
loop_
_entity.id
_entity.type
_entity.pdbx_description
1 polymer ?
#
loop_
_entity_poly.entity_id
_entity_poly.type
_entity_poly.pdbx_seq_one_letter_code
_entity_poly.pdbx_strand_id
1 'polypeptide(L)'
;ISRHPNFFAEQAQWWVLAFWCFAVSGSSEWQYILGAVVLTALFLGSARFTEKISLSKYPDYAGYQARVSMMIPWFAKGNQSEEQLEGAK
;
A
#
# COMPACT_ATOMS: atom_id res chain seq x y z
N ILE A 1 6.83 -5.48 -8.37
CA ILE A 1 6.07 -4.28 -8.78
C ILE A 1 4.97 -3.99 -7.75
N SER A 2 4.70 -2.71 -7.50
CA SER A 2 3.62 -2.22 -6.63
C SER A 2 2.78 -1.23 -7.43
N ARG A 3 1.48 -1.08 -7.11
CA ARG A 3 0.61 -0.09 -7.74
C ARG A 3 0.93 1.32 -7.27
N HIS A 4 1.38 1.46 -6.02
CA HIS A 4 1.78 2.74 -5.42
C HIS A 4 3.21 2.66 -4.87
N PRO A 5 4.24 2.55 -5.74
CA PRO A 5 5.63 2.44 -5.28
C PRO A 5 6.09 3.72 -4.55
N ASN A 6 5.54 4.88 -4.93
CA ASN A 6 5.79 6.15 -4.23
C ASN A 6 5.29 6.10 -2.78
N PHE A 7 4.07 5.60 -2.55
CA PHE A 7 3.51 5.50 -1.20
C PHE A 7 4.36 4.57 -0.32
N PHE A 8 4.86 3.47 -0.88
CA PHE A 8 5.78 2.61 -0.15
C PHE A 8 7.07 3.33 0.26
N ALA A 9 7.69 4.09 -0.66
CA ALA A 9 8.90 4.83 -0.37
C ALA A 9 8.67 5.90 0.71
N GLU A 10 7.57 6.64 0.62
CA GLU A 10 7.17 7.62 1.63
C GLU A 10 6.94 6.96 2.99
N GLN A 11 6.19 5.85 3.04
CA GLN A 11 6.00 5.11 4.29
C GLN A 11 7.33 4.62 4.87
N ALA A 12 8.21 4.05 4.04
CA ALA A 12 9.51 3.57 4.49
C ALA A 12 10.35 4.72 5.09
N GLN A 13 10.38 5.89 4.45
CA GLN A 13 11.05 7.07 4.98
C GLN A 13 10.50 7.48 6.35
N TRP A 14 9.17 7.57 6.49
CA TRP A 14 8.55 7.98 7.75
C TRP A 14 8.77 6.97 8.88
N TRP A 15 8.79 5.68 8.58
CA TRP A 15 9.13 4.65 9.54
C TRP A 15 10.59 4.73 9.99
N VAL A 16 11.53 4.99 9.06
CA VAL A 16 12.95 5.23 9.40
C VAL A 16 13.10 6.43 10.33
N LEU A 17 12.44 7.55 10.02
CA LEU A 17 12.46 8.75 10.87
C LEU A 17 11.84 8.49 12.25
N ALA A 18 10.70 7.79 12.31
CA ALA A 18 10.05 7.44 13.56
C ALA A 18 10.92 6.56 14.45
N PHE A 19 11.58 5.53 13.89
CA PHE A 19 12.51 4.70 14.63
C PHE A 19 13.75 5.46 15.08
N TRP A 20 14.28 6.37 14.24
CA TRP A 20 15.42 7.19 14.61
C TRP A 20 15.09 8.12 15.80
N CYS A 21 13.97 8.84 15.75
CA CYS A 21 13.52 9.69 16.85
C CYS A 21 13.24 8.89 18.13
N PHE A 22 12.61 7.71 18.01
CA PHE A 22 12.34 6.83 19.14
C PHE A 22 13.65 6.32 19.80
N ALA A 23 14.65 5.97 18.98
CA ALA A 23 15.95 5.51 19.48
C ALA A 23 16.73 6.62 20.22
N VAL A 24 16.65 7.87 19.74
CA VAL A 24 17.38 9.01 20.32
C VAL A 24 16.70 9.56 21.57
N SER A 25 15.36 9.61 21.62
CA SER A 25 14.60 10.24 22.71
C SER A 25 14.46 9.37 23.96
N GLY A 26 14.95 8.11 23.91
CA GLY A 26 14.73 7.11 24.95
C GLY A 26 13.37 6.41 24.81
N SER A 27 13.31 5.15 25.26
CA SER A 27 12.20 4.22 25.00
C SER A 27 10.83 4.61 25.59
N SER A 28 10.69 5.78 26.21
CA SER A 28 9.44 6.31 26.78
C SER A 28 8.59 7.11 25.77
N GLU A 29 9.15 7.50 24.62
CA GLU A 29 8.47 8.39 23.66
C GLU A 29 7.78 7.63 22.51
N TRP A 30 6.74 6.87 22.85
CA TRP A 30 5.96 6.06 21.90
C TRP A 30 5.18 6.87 20.85
N GLN A 31 5.05 8.19 21.05
CA GLN A 31 4.33 9.11 20.16
C GLN A 31 4.89 9.14 18.72
N TYR A 32 6.19 8.93 18.53
CA TYR A 32 6.80 8.85 17.19
C TYR A 32 6.30 7.64 16.40
N ILE A 33 6.18 6.49 17.07
CA ILE A 33 5.65 5.27 16.48
C ILE A 33 4.14 5.41 16.23
N LEU A 34 3.39 6.00 17.16
CA LEU A 34 1.97 6.29 16.95
C LEU A 34 1.76 7.16 15.71
N GLY A 35 2.56 8.22 15.54
CA GLY A 35 2.49 9.09 14.37
C GLY A 35 2.69 8.33 13.06
N ALA A 36 3.70 7.46 12.99
CA ALA A 36 3.95 6.62 11.81
C ALA A 36 2.80 5.64 11.51
N VAL A 37 2.19 5.07 12.56
CA VAL A 37 1.02 4.18 12.42
C VAL A 37 -0.20 4.94 11.89
N VAL A 38 -0.52 6.11 12.46
CA VAL A 38 -1.65 6.94 12.03
C VAL A 38 -1.45 7.41 10.58
N LEU A 39 -0.25 7.83 10.22
CA LEU A 39 0.10 8.21 8.85
C LEU A 39 -0.07 7.02 7.89
N THR A 40 0.36 5.83 8.29
CA THR A 40 0.16 4.60 7.50
C THR A 40 -1.31 4.28 7.28
N ALA A 41 -2.15 4.43 8.31
CA ALA A 41 -3.59 4.22 8.20
C ALA A 41 -4.23 5.23 7.23
N LEU A 42 -3.80 6.50 7.27
CA LEU A 42 -4.27 7.54 6.36
C LEU A 42 -3.96 7.21 4.90
N PHE A 43 -2.73 6.80 4.61
CA PHE A 43 -2.31 6.42 3.25
C PHE A 43 -3.06 5.19 2.74
N LEU A 44 -3.25 4.17 3.59
CA LEU A 44 -4.04 2.98 3.24
C LEU A 44 -5.50 3.33 2.92
N GLY A 45 -6.11 4.22 3.72
CA GLY A 45 -7.46 4.71 3.46
C GLY A 45 -7.56 5.48 2.15
N SER A 46 -6.64 6.41 1.93
CA SER A 46 -6.56 7.24 0.72
C SER A 46 -6.36 6.41 -0.55
N ALA A 47 -5.43 5.43 -0.52
CA ALA A 47 -5.18 4.53 -1.63
C ALA A 47 -6.42 3.71 -1.97
N ARG A 48 -7.08 3.12 -0.97
CA ARG A 48 -8.32 2.35 -1.17
C ARG A 48 -9.46 3.20 -1.72
N PHE A 49 -9.60 4.42 -1.24
CA PHE A 49 -10.63 5.34 -1.74
C PHE A 49 -10.39 5.68 -3.21
N THR A 50 -9.16 6.04 -3.55
CA THR A 50 -8.76 6.40 -4.92
C THR A 50 -8.94 5.21 -5.86
N GLU A 51 -8.52 4.01 -5.45
CA GLU A 51 -8.69 2.80 -6.26
C GLU A 51 -10.15 2.42 -6.47
N LYS A 52 -11.04 2.66 -5.49
CA LYS A 52 -12.49 2.49 -5.68
C LYS A 52 -13.03 3.43 -6.76
N ILE A 53 -12.58 4.69 -6.79
CA ILE A 53 -12.97 5.64 -7.84
C ILE A 53 -12.44 5.17 -9.20
N SER A 54 -11.19 4.71 -9.25
CA SER A 54 -10.59 4.17 -10.47
C SER A 54 -11.35 2.96 -11.01
N LEU A 55 -11.78 2.03 -10.14
CA LEU A 55 -12.60 0.89 -10.52
C LEU A 55 -13.93 1.29 -11.14
N SER A 56 -14.60 2.32 -10.60
CA SER A 56 -15.86 2.82 -11.14
C SER A 56 -15.71 3.42 -12.54
N LYS A 57 -14.52 3.94 -12.87
CA LYS A 57 -14.24 4.58 -14.17
C LYS A 57 -13.61 3.62 -15.18
N TYR A 58 -12.84 2.65 -14.72
CA TYR A 58 -12.07 1.72 -15.54
C TYR A 58 -12.27 0.28 -15.02
N PRO A 59 -13.27 -0.45 -15.53
CA PRO A 59 -13.59 -1.81 -15.06
C PRO A 59 -12.41 -2.78 -15.22
N ASP A 60 -11.63 -2.63 -16.28
CA ASP A 60 -10.44 -3.46 -16.56
C ASP A 60 -9.33 -3.30 -15.50
N TYR A 61 -9.39 -2.24 -14.70
CA TYR A 61 -8.47 -2.02 -13.58
C TYR A 61 -8.55 -3.15 -12.52
N ALA A 62 -9.68 -3.85 -12.43
CA ALA A 62 -9.83 -4.99 -11.54
C ALA A 62 -8.81 -6.11 -11.84
N GLY A 63 -8.53 -6.37 -13.13
CA GLY A 63 -7.51 -7.34 -13.55
C GLY A 63 -6.10 -6.90 -13.15
N TYR A 64 -5.81 -5.60 -13.21
CA TYR A 64 -4.55 -5.03 -12.73
C TYR A 64 -4.39 -5.14 -11.21
N GLN A 65 -5.46 -4.88 -10.45
CA GLN A 65 -5.46 -5.02 -8.99
C GLN A 65 -5.23 -6.45 -8.51
N ALA A 66 -5.71 -7.45 -9.26
CA ALA A 66 -5.49 -8.85 -8.94
C ALA A 66 -4.02 -9.30 -9.15
N ARG A 67 -3.32 -8.68 -10.11
CA ARG A 67 -1.95 -9.06 -10.50
C ARG A 67 -0.87 -8.37 -9.68
N VAL A 68 -1.07 -7.10 -9.34
CA VAL A 68 -0.02 -6.24 -8.77
C VAL A 68 -0.36 -5.88 -7.33
N SER A 69 0.58 -6.00 -6.39
CA SER A 69 0.37 -5.61 -4.99
C SER A 69 0.11 -4.11 -4.83
N MET A 70 -0.71 -3.72 -3.86
CA MET A 70 -1.11 -2.32 -3.64
C MET A 70 0.05 -1.43 -3.19
N MET A 71 0.75 -1.83 -2.12
CA MET A 71 1.73 -0.97 -1.42
C MET A 71 3.11 -1.64 -1.40
N ILE A 72 3.21 -2.85 -0.86
CA ILE A 72 4.48 -3.58 -0.77
C ILE A 72 4.91 -4.07 -2.16
N PRO A 73 6.11 -3.75 -2.66
CA PRO A 73 6.62 -4.28 -3.92
C PRO A 73 6.67 -5.80 -3.87
N TRP A 74 5.91 -6.46 -4.73
CA TRP A 74 5.87 -7.93 -4.81
C TRP A 74 5.92 -8.43 -6.25
N PHE A 75 6.21 -9.72 -6.43
CA PHE A 75 6.16 -10.34 -7.76
C PHE A 75 4.73 -10.28 -8.30
N ALA A 76 4.58 -9.80 -9.54
CA ALA A 76 3.27 -9.77 -10.18
C ALA A 76 2.83 -11.19 -10.54
N LYS A 77 1.56 -11.51 -10.34
CA LYS A 77 0.98 -12.75 -10.84
C LYS A 77 0.81 -12.63 -12.37
N GLY A 78 1.24 -13.65 -13.11
CA GLY A 78 1.07 -13.73 -14.56
C GLY A 78 -0.40 -13.96 -14.96
N ASN A 79 -0.68 -13.96 -16.27
CA ASN A 79 -2.03 -14.03 -16.87
C ASN A 79 -2.95 -15.19 -16.41
N GLN A 80 -2.45 -16.13 -15.63
CA GLN A 80 -3.25 -17.18 -14.99
C GLN A 80 -4.44 -16.62 -14.18
N SER A 81 -4.34 -15.38 -13.64
CA SER A 81 -5.45 -14.73 -12.94
C SER A 81 -6.60 -14.29 -13.86
N GLU A 82 -6.35 -14.00 -15.14
CA GLU A 82 -7.40 -13.65 -16.11
C GLU A 82 -8.17 -14.91 -16.53
N GLU A 83 -7.49 -16.02 -16.83
CA GLU A 83 -8.12 -17.33 -17.12
C GLU A 83 -8.96 -17.85 -15.95
N GLN A 84 -8.50 -17.67 -14.70
CA GLN A 84 -9.25 -18.08 -13.51
C GLN A 84 -10.49 -17.20 -13.24
N LEU A 85 -10.50 -15.94 -13.68
CA LEU A 85 -11.65 -15.04 -13.55
C LEU A 85 -12.70 -15.27 -14.65
N GLU A 86 -12.26 -15.64 -15.87
CA GLU A 86 -13.16 -16.03 -16.96
C GLU A 86 -13.76 -17.43 -16.74
N GLY A 87 -12.99 -18.40 -16.23
CA GLY A 87 -13.50 -19.74 -15.93
C GLY A 87 -14.43 -19.82 -14.69
N ALA A 88 -14.52 -18.74 -13.91
CA ALA A 88 -15.42 -18.63 -12.75
C ALA A 88 -16.75 -17.88 -13.06
N LYS A 89 -16.93 -17.37 -14.28
CA LYS A 89 -18.18 -16.80 -14.79
C LYS A 89 -18.97 -17.84 -15.57
#